data_AF-A0A1G0PI75-F1
#
_entry.id   AF-A0A1G0PI75-F1
#
_cell.length_a   1.000
_cell.length_b   1.000
_cell.length_c   1.000
_cell.angle_alpha   90.00
_cell.angle_beta   90.00
_cell.angle_gamma   90.00
#
_symmetry.space_group_name_H-M   'P 1'
#
loop_
_entity.id
_entity.type
_entity.pdbx_description
1 polymer ?
#
loop_
_entity_poly.entity_id
_entity_poly.type
_entity_poly.pdbx_seq_one_letter_code
_entity_poly.pdbx_strand_id
1 'polypeptide(L)'
;MDKIFKALSDKNRRQILDLVKKKPGINVNELTEYFEFSRFAVMKHLKIMVEAELIVPQKSGKNKLLYINPMPIQYIYDRWISKFSQVWASSLSQLKYSLEEEGEKVENNLKHIFVTYIKTDVKKVWKALTSGELTKKYYHGSEMRSALTLGSSIDFIVLDEDGKEVSAVKGKILEVIPNKKLSHTFEFHSNEDKPTRVTFELEEVEGMVKLTLTHDEFEGETETYKSVFEGWSYILSGLKTYLETGNTLN
;
A
#
# COMPACT_ATOMS: atom_id res chain seq x y z
N MET A 1 17.27 15.97 5.83
CA MET A 1 16.54 14.92 5.11
C MET A 1 17.05 14.71 3.70
N ASP A 2 17.30 15.78 2.94
CA ASP A 2 17.87 15.70 1.58
C ASP A 2 19.18 14.91 1.52
N LYS A 3 20.01 15.02 2.56
CA LYS A 3 21.22 14.20 2.71
C LYS A 3 20.92 12.70 2.76
N ILE A 4 19.84 12.30 3.43
CA ILE A 4 19.39 10.91 3.53
C ILE A 4 18.92 10.41 2.17
N PHE A 5 18.03 11.15 1.50
CA PHE A 5 17.57 10.78 0.15
C PHE A 5 18.70 10.76 -0.88
N LYS A 6 19.57 11.77 -0.86
CA LYS A 6 20.79 11.80 -1.68
C LYS A 6 21.68 10.61 -1.38
N ALA A 7 21.86 10.23 -0.12
CA ALA A 7 22.62 9.05 0.25
C ALA A 7 21.97 7.76 -0.27
N LEU A 8 20.66 7.59 -0.11
CA LEU A 8 19.92 6.38 -0.52
C LEU A 8 19.68 6.27 -2.04
N SER A 9 19.76 7.37 -2.79
CA SER A 9 19.54 7.37 -4.25
C SER A 9 20.54 6.51 -5.04
N ASP A 10 21.71 6.21 -4.48
CA ASP A 10 22.77 5.45 -5.15
C ASP A 10 22.76 3.99 -4.73
N LYS A 11 22.85 3.10 -5.72
CA LYS A 11 22.80 1.64 -5.53
C LYS A 11 23.94 1.13 -4.65
N ASN A 12 25.16 1.63 -4.82
CA ASN A 12 26.31 1.17 -4.05
C ASN A 12 26.17 1.56 -2.57
N ARG A 13 25.62 2.74 -2.29
CA ARG A 13 25.35 3.19 -0.92
C ARG A 13 24.27 2.37 -0.23
N ARG A 14 23.22 1.95 -0.96
CA ARG A 14 22.21 0.99 -0.45
C ARG A 14 22.84 -0.38 -0.17
N GLN A 15 23.67 -0.88 -1.07
CA GLN A 15 24.38 -2.15 -0.88
C GLN A 15 25.35 -2.11 0.33
N ILE A 16 26.03 -0.98 0.57
CA ILE A 16 26.84 -0.78 1.78
C ILE A 16 25.96 -0.89 3.04
N LEU A 17 24.78 -0.25 3.06
CA LEU A 17 23.84 -0.42 4.17
C LEU A 17 23.44 -1.87 4.37
N ASP A 18 23.06 -2.58 3.31
CA ASP A 18 22.65 -3.99 3.41
C ASP A 18 23.76 -4.88 3.99
N LEU A 19 25.01 -4.63 3.59
CA LEU A 19 26.18 -5.36 4.11
C LEU A 19 26.44 -5.04 5.59
N VAL A 20 26.38 -3.77 6.00
CA VAL A 20 26.55 -3.36 7.41
C VAL A 20 25.38 -3.86 8.27
N LYS A 21 24.17 -3.93 7.72
CA LYS A 21 22.99 -4.54 8.37
C LYS A 21 23.21 -6.02 8.62
N LYS A 22 23.69 -6.74 7.60
CA LYS A 22 23.92 -8.18 7.65
C LYS A 22 25.11 -8.56 8.53
N LYS A 23 26.14 -7.70 8.58
CA LYS A 23 27.36 -7.87 9.38
C LYS A 23 27.66 -6.60 10.20
N PRO A 24 26.95 -6.35 11.31
CA PRO A 24 27.23 -5.22 12.18
C PRO A 24 28.66 -5.27 12.71
N GLY A 25 29.39 -4.15 12.61
CA GLY A 25 30.78 -4.06 13.01
C GLY A 25 31.78 -4.48 11.92
N ILE A 26 31.33 -4.74 10.69
CA ILE A 26 32.24 -4.93 9.54
C ILE A 26 33.23 -3.76 9.44
N ASN A 27 34.51 -4.08 9.24
CA ASN A 27 35.54 -3.06 9.11
C ASN A 27 35.68 -2.60 7.64
N VAL A 28 36.26 -1.42 7.43
CA VAL A 28 36.38 -0.83 6.08
C VAL A 28 37.16 -1.71 5.10
N ASN A 29 38.17 -2.46 5.55
CA ASN A 29 38.94 -3.33 4.64
C ASN A 29 38.08 -4.52 4.18
N GLU A 30 37.41 -5.18 5.12
CA GLU A 30 36.49 -6.28 4.78
C GLU A 30 35.34 -5.78 3.90
N LEU A 31 34.78 -4.60 4.18
CA LEU A 31 33.73 -4.00 3.35
C LEU A 31 34.21 -3.78 1.91
N THR A 32 35.47 -3.40 1.71
CA THR A 32 36.01 -3.14 0.36
C THR A 32 36.10 -4.38 -0.52
N GLU A 33 36.18 -5.58 0.08
CA GLU A 33 36.22 -6.85 -0.67
C GLU A 33 34.89 -7.16 -1.39
N TYR A 34 33.80 -6.49 -1.02
CA TYR A 34 32.47 -6.67 -1.63
C TYR A 34 32.23 -5.80 -2.87
N PHE A 35 33.20 -4.99 -3.28
CA PHE A 35 33.05 -4.03 -4.37
C PHE A 35 34.24 -4.10 -5.33
N GLU A 36 33.96 -3.98 -6.63
CA GLU A 36 35.00 -3.98 -7.68
C GLU A 36 35.78 -2.66 -7.78
N PHE A 37 35.31 -1.62 -7.08
CA PHE A 37 35.93 -0.30 -7.11
C PHE A 37 36.91 -0.08 -5.94
N SER A 38 37.79 0.92 -6.11
CA SER A 38 38.86 1.20 -5.16
C SER A 38 38.36 1.48 -3.73
N ARG A 39 39.21 1.20 -2.75
CA ARG A 39 38.99 1.58 -1.35
C ARG A 39 38.68 3.07 -1.18
N PHE A 40 39.30 3.93 -1.99
CA PHE A 40 39.02 5.36 -1.98
C PHE A 40 37.56 5.67 -2.38
N ALA A 41 37.01 4.96 -3.37
CA ALA A 41 35.61 5.10 -3.75
C ALA A 41 34.65 4.61 -2.66
N VAL A 42 34.95 3.49 -1.97
CA VAL A 42 34.19 3.05 -0.78
C VAL A 42 34.22 4.13 0.30
N MET A 43 35.39 4.72 0.57
CA MET A 43 35.51 5.80 1.57
C MET A 43 34.71 7.05 1.19
N LYS A 44 34.64 7.41 -0.09
CA LYS A 44 33.80 8.52 -0.57
C LYS A 44 32.32 8.25 -0.32
N HIS A 45 31.87 7.02 -0.56
CA HIS A 45 30.50 6.60 -0.23
C HIS A 45 30.25 6.65 1.28
N LEU A 46 31.14 6.06 2.08
CA LEU A 46 31.02 6.08 3.54
C LEU A 46 30.96 7.50 4.09
N LYS A 47 31.75 8.44 3.54
CA LYS A 47 31.68 9.85 3.93
C LYS A 47 30.26 10.42 3.78
N ILE A 48 29.62 10.19 2.63
CA ILE A 48 28.24 10.63 2.37
C ILE A 48 27.25 9.95 3.33
N MET A 49 27.44 8.65 3.59
CA MET A 49 26.57 7.89 4.49
C MET A 49 26.68 8.34 5.95
N VAL A 50 27.88 8.69 6.39
CA VAL A 50 28.14 9.26 7.72
C VAL A 50 27.59 10.69 7.81
N GLU A 51 27.75 11.52 6.78
CA GLU A 51 27.15 12.87 6.71
C GLU A 51 25.62 12.85 6.68
N ALA A 52 25.02 11.77 6.18
CA ALA A 52 23.59 11.50 6.23
C ALA A 52 23.15 10.77 7.51
N GLU A 53 24.08 10.54 8.43
CA GLU A 53 23.88 9.83 9.70
C GLU A 53 23.35 8.40 9.56
N LEU A 54 23.43 7.79 8.38
CA LEU A 54 22.96 6.42 8.12
C LEU A 54 23.94 5.35 8.61
N ILE A 55 25.23 5.72 8.71
CA ILE A 55 26.30 4.85 9.24
C ILE A 55 27.05 5.59 10.34
N VAL A 56 27.31 4.87 11.43
CA VAL A 56 28.13 5.34 12.56
C VAL A 56 29.44 4.55 12.58
N PRO A 57 30.59 5.21 12.36
CA PRO A 57 31.89 4.57 12.48
C PRO A 57 32.36 4.58 13.93
N GLN A 58 32.77 3.44 14.45
CA GLN A 58 33.38 3.29 15.78
C GLN A 58 34.84 2.88 15.65
N LYS A 59 35.73 3.59 16.35
CA LYS A 59 37.15 3.22 16.39
C LYS A 59 37.35 1.99 17.29
N SER A 60 37.98 0.96 16.76
CA SER A 60 38.40 -0.24 17.51
C SER A 60 39.85 -0.56 17.16
N GLY A 61 40.77 -0.17 18.04
CA GLY A 61 42.21 -0.26 17.80
C GLY A 61 42.64 0.50 16.54
N LYS A 62 43.22 -0.22 15.56
CA LYS A 62 43.64 0.31 14.25
C LYS A 62 42.50 0.32 13.22
N ASN A 63 41.36 -0.29 13.52
CA ASN A 63 40.24 -0.45 12.60
C ASN A 63 39.10 0.53 12.92
N LYS A 64 38.27 0.78 11.91
CA LYS A 64 36.97 1.44 12.07
C LYS A 64 35.90 0.40 11.76
N LEU A 65 35.10 0.07 12.76
CA LEU A 65 33.93 -0.81 12.65
C LEU A 65 32.72 0.04 12.27
N LEU A 66 31.86 -0.48 11.41
CA LEU A 66 30.72 0.26 10.88
C LEU A 66 29.41 -0.30 11.43
N TYR A 67 28.51 0.61 11.81
CA TYR A 67 27.18 0.27 12.32
C TYR A 67 26.11 1.10 11.60
N ILE A 68 24.92 0.53 11.42
CA ILE A 68 23.77 1.30 10.95
C ILE A 68 23.25 2.15 12.09
N ASN A 69 22.95 3.41 11.79
CA ASN A 69 22.06 4.19 12.63
C ASN A 69 20.67 4.17 11.99
N PRO A 70 19.69 3.51 12.63
CA PRO A 70 18.34 3.41 12.08
C PRO A 70 17.54 4.71 12.23
N MET A 71 17.96 5.64 13.09
CA MET A 71 17.19 6.84 13.43
C MET A 71 16.83 7.72 12.23
N PRO A 72 17.71 7.98 11.25
CA PRO A 72 17.34 8.78 10.08
C PRO A 72 16.30 8.09 9.18
N ILE A 73 16.32 6.75 9.12
CA ILE A 73 15.34 5.95 8.40
C ILE A 73 14.02 5.97 9.16
N GLN A 74 14.07 5.78 10.49
CA GLN A 74 12.91 5.90 11.37
C GLN A 74 12.27 7.29 11.24
N TYR A 75 13.06 8.36 11.13
CA TYR A 75 12.53 9.70 10.93
C TYR A 75 11.83 9.89 9.58
N ILE A 76 12.33 9.27 8.49
CA ILE A 76 11.62 9.24 7.20
C ILE A 76 10.31 8.47 7.37
N TYR A 77 10.35 7.32 8.03
CA TYR A 77 9.18 6.53 8.34
C TYR A 77 8.18 7.37 9.15
N ASP A 78 8.55 7.87 10.32
CA ASP A 78 7.77 8.71 11.24
C ASP A 78 7.17 9.96 10.61
N ARG A 79 7.78 10.50 9.56
CA ARG A 79 7.27 11.71 8.91
C ARG A 79 6.36 11.42 7.72
N TRP A 80 6.65 10.37 6.95
CA TRP A 80 6.02 10.14 5.65
C TRP A 80 5.28 8.81 5.54
N ILE A 81 5.76 7.77 6.21
CA ILE A 81 5.19 6.41 6.16
C ILE A 81 4.32 6.13 7.40
N SER A 82 4.59 6.80 8.52
CA SER A 82 3.91 6.57 9.79
C SER A 82 2.45 6.95 9.75
N LYS A 83 2.02 7.86 8.87
CA LYS A 83 0.59 8.13 8.65
C LYS A 83 -0.09 7.01 7.85
N PHE A 84 0.67 6.29 7.03
CA PHE A 84 0.21 5.07 6.36
C PHE A 84 0.22 3.87 7.31
N SER A 85 1.19 3.79 8.24
CA SER A 85 1.21 2.77 9.29
C SER A 85 0.44 3.16 10.55
N GLN A 86 0.00 4.41 10.68
CA GLN A 86 -0.92 4.84 11.72
C GLN A 86 -2.23 4.11 11.56
N VAL A 87 -2.66 3.78 10.33
CA VAL A 87 -3.77 2.84 10.09
C VAL A 87 -3.58 1.50 10.82
N TRP A 88 -2.33 1.05 11.00
CA TRP A 88 -1.99 -0.19 11.72
C TRP A 88 -1.79 0.03 13.22
N ALA A 89 -1.23 1.17 13.65
CA ALA A 89 -0.98 1.48 15.07
C ALA A 89 -2.20 2.06 15.80
N SER A 90 -3.07 2.79 15.09
CA SER A 90 -4.33 3.33 15.58
C SER A 90 -5.29 2.20 15.96
N SER A 91 -5.21 1.05 15.30
CA SER A 91 -5.91 -0.17 15.71
C SER A 91 -5.62 -0.61 17.15
N LEU A 92 -4.39 -0.37 17.66
CA LEU A 92 -3.96 -0.69 19.03
C LEU A 92 -4.19 0.49 19.99
N SER A 93 -4.00 1.73 19.53
CA SER A 93 -4.24 2.93 20.35
C SER A 93 -5.72 3.26 20.51
N GLN A 94 -6.57 2.95 19.54
CA GLN A 94 -8.02 3.10 19.64
C GLN A 94 -8.67 1.98 20.43
N LEU A 95 -8.08 0.77 20.48
CA LEU A 95 -8.49 -0.24 21.46
C LEU A 95 -8.26 0.26 22.89
N LYS A 96 -7.18 1.03 23.10
CA LYS A 96 -6.91 1.68 24.37
C LYS A 96 -7.86 2.86 24.64
N TYR A 97 -8.09 3.74 23.66
CA TYR A 97 -8.99 4.88 23.79
C TYR A 97 -10.47 4.47 23.89
N SER A 98 -10.93 3.43 23.19
CA SER A 98 -12.31 2.92 23.28
C SER A 98 -12.62 2.22 24.59
N LEU A 99 -11.58 1.81 25.34
CA LEU A 99 -11.70 1.35 26.71
C LEU A 99 -11.61 2.51 27.73
N GLU A 100 -11.16 3.68 27.31
CA GLU A 100 -10.89 4.83 28.18
C GLU A 100 -11.89 6.01 27.99
N GLU A 101 -12.59 6.14 26.86
CA GLU A 101 -13.47 7.30 26.57
C GLU A 101 -14.83 6.92 25.95
N GLU A 102 -15.83 6.73 26.81
CA GLU A 102 -17.23 6.95 26.43
C GLU A 102 -17.49 8.47 26.27
N GLY A 103 -17.50 8.93 25.01
CA GLY A 103 -18.27 10.11 24.61
C GLY A 103 -17.49 11.36 24.22
N GLU A 104 -17.14 11.48 22.94
CA GLU A 104 -17.24 12.75 22.17
C GLU A 104 -17.14 12.45 20.66
N LYS A 105 -18.12 12.93 19.87
CA LYS A 105 -18.18 12.74 18.41
C LYS A 105 -17.23 13.71 17.70
N VAL A 106 -16.02 13.25 17.40
CA VAL A 106 -15.14 13.90 16.40
C VAL A 106 -15.69 13.59 15.00
N GLU A 107 -15.86 14.63 14.18
CA GLU A 107 -16.25 14.48 12.77
C GLU A 107 -15.16 13.70 12.02
N ASN A 108 -15.46 12.44 11.69
CA ASN A 108 -14.45 11.48 11.30
C ASN A 108 -14.22 11.51 9.77
N ASN A 109 -13.07 12.03 9.32
CA ASN A 109 -12.67 12.09 7.90
C ASN A 109 -11.77 10.91 7.50
N LEU A 110 -12.09 9.72 7.99
CA LEU A 110 -11.33 8.51 7.66
C LEU A 110 -11.58 8.13 6.21
N LYS A 111 -10.49 7.86 5.49
CA LYS A 111 -10.53 7.35 4.13
C LYS A 111 -9.23 6.65 3.76
N HIS A 112 -9.35 5.64 2.92
CA HIS A 112 -8.22 5.01 2.24
C HIS A 112 -8.23 5.44 0.77
N ILE A 113 -7.10 5.94 0.30
CA ILE A 113 -6.92 6.36 -1.10
C ILE A 113 -5.75 5.60 -1.70
N PHE A 114 -6.01 4.92 -2.81
CA PHE A 114 -5.03 4.17 -3.57
C PHE A 114 -4.94 4.74 -4.97
N VAL A 115 -3.72 4.90 -5.48
CA VAL A 115 -3.47 5.32 -6.86
C VAL A 115 -2.57 4.29 -7.51
N THR A 116 -2.99 3.79 -8.67
CA THR A 116 -2.20 2.90 -9.51
C THR A 116 -2.24 3.34 -10.97
N TYR A 117 -1.18 3.04 -11.69
CA TYR A 117 -1.06 3.31 -13.12
C TYR A 117 -1.01 1.98 -13.85
N ILE A 118 -1.90 1.79 -14.82
CA ILE A 118 -2.04 0.53 -15.56
C ILE A 118 -1.78 0.82 -17.04
N LYS A 119 -0.80 0.14 -17.62
CA LYS A 119 -0.43 0.26 -19.04
C LYS A 119 -1.44 -0.46 -19.93
N THR A 120 -2.60 0.16 -20.11
CA THR A 120 -3.73 -0.38 -20.88
C THR A 120 -4.68 0.75 -21.31
N ASP A 121 -5.78 0.41 -21.98
CA ASP A 121 -6.83 1.35 -22.40
C ASP A 121 -7.89 1.54 -21.31
N VAL A 122 -8.44 2.76 -21.15
CA VAL A 122 -9.46 3.06 -20.13
C VAL A 122 -10.69 2.14 -20.24
N LYS A 123 -11.06 1.77 -21.47
CA LYS A 123 -12.17 0.86 -21.75
C LYS A 123 -11.93 -0.54 -21.19
N LYS A 124 -10.68 -1.00 -21.15
CA LYS A 124 -10.32 -2.30 -20.58
C LYS A 124 -10.38 -2.26 -19.05
N VAL A 125 -9.89 -1.17 -18.44
CA VAL A 125 -10.02 -0.97 -16.98
C VAL A 125 -11.48 -0.90 -16.59
N TRP A 126 -12.27 -0.09 -17.30
CA TRP A 126 -13.72 0.03 -17.08
C TRP A 126 -14.41 -1.32 -17.19
N LYS A 127 -14.19 -2.06 -18.28
CA LYS A 127 -14.77 -3.39 -18.46
C LYS A 127 -14.37 -4.34 -17.33
N ALA A 128 -13.12 -4.30 -16.86
CA ALA A 128 -12.67 -5.14 -15.75
C ALA A 128 -13.39 -4.83 -14.43
N LEU A 129 -13.61 -3.54 -14.13
CA LEU A 129 -14.37 -3.10 -12.96
C LEU A 129 -15.87 -3.42 -13.06
N THR A 130 -16.43 -3.49 -14.28
CA THR A 130 -17.87 -3.59 -14.50
C THR A 130 -18.34 -4.95 -15.01
N SER A 131 -17.49 -5.99 -15.01
CA SER A 131 -17.81 -7.31 -15.58
C SER A 131 -17.55 -8.42 -14.58
N GLY A 132 -18.59 -9.12 -14.14
CA GLY A 132 -18.47 -10.24 -13.17
C GLY A 132 -17.47 -11.32 -13.59
N GLU A 133 -17.43 -11.67 -14.89
CA GLU A 133 -16.45 -12.62 -15.44
C GLU A 133 -14.99 -12.19 -15.19
N LEU A 134 -14.74 -10.87 -15.20
CA LEU A 134 -13.40 -10.31 -15.03
C LEU A 134 -13.07 -10.07 -13.56
N THR A 135 -14.02 -9.60 -12.75
CA THR A 135 -13.80 -9.42 -11.31
C THR A 135 -13.41 -10.74 -10.64
N LYS A 136 -13.99 -11.87 -11.10
CA LYS A 136 -13.65 -13.20 -10.60
C LYS A 136 -12.15 -13.53 -10.70
N LYS A 137 -11.43 -12.92 -11.63
CA LYS A 137 -10.00 -13.19 -11.87
C LYS A 137 -9.07 -12.48 -10.88
N TYR A 138 -9.47 -11.34 -10.31
CA TYR A 138 -8.58 -10.51 -9.48
C TYR A 138 -9.19 -10.02 -8.16
N TYR A 139 -10.50 -10.15 -7.99
CA TYR A 139 -11.23 -9.68 -6.80
C TYR A 139 -11.55 -10.87 -5.89
N HIS A 140 -10.53 -11.57 -5.39
CA HIS A 140 -10.67 -12.73 -4.49
C HIS A 140 -11.64 -13.83 -5.01
N GLY A 141 -11.69 -14.06 -6.32
CA GLY A 141 -12.61 -15.06 -6.87
C GLY A 141 -14.09 -14.61 -6.91
N SER A 142 -14.40 -13.37 -6.54
CA SER A 142 -15.77 -12.86 -6.48
C SER A 142 -16.28 -12.37 -7.83
N GLU A 143 -17.49 -12.80 -8.17
CA GLU A 143 -18.22 -12.38 -9.35
C GLU A 143 -19.11 -11.18 -9.01
N MET A 144 -18.82 -10.02 -9.62
CA MET A 144 -19.65 -8.83 -9.47
C MET A 144 -20.93 -8.95 -10.29
N ARG A 145 -22.07 -8.73 -9.64
CA ARG A 145 -23.41 -8.75 -10.24
C ARG A 145 -24.10 -7.44 -9.96
N SER A 146 -24.42 -6.70 -11.02
CA SER A 146 -25.14 -5.42 -10.94
C SER A 146 -25.77 -5.05 -12.27
N ALA A 147 -26.89 -4.32 -12.23
CA ALA A 147 -27.45 -3.67 -13.41
C ALA A 147 -26.69 -2.39 -13.81
N LEU A 148 -25.77 -1.89 -12.96
CA LEU A 148 -24.94 -0.70 -13.19
C LEU A 148 -25.75 0.56 -13.51
N THR A 149 -26.90 0.70 -12.86
CA THR A 149 -27.75 1.90 -12.90
C THR A 149 -27.84 2.51 -11.51
N LEU A 150 -28.10 3.82 -11.43
CA LEU A 150 -28.22 4.54 -10.16
C LEU A 150 -29.21 3.84 -9.22
N GLY A 151 -28.77 3.52 -8.00
CA GLY A 151 -29.57 2.84 -6.98
C GLY A 151 -29.71 1.32 -7.13
N SER A 152 -29.27 0.72 -8.24
CA SER A 152 -29.27 -0.75 -8.39
C SER A 152 -28.29 -1.41 -7.41
N SER A 153 -28.55 -2.68 -7.06
CA SER A 153 -27.62 -3.43 -6.22
C SER A 153 -26.32 -3.73 -6.96
N ILE A 154 -25.23 -3.84 -6.19
CA ILE A 154 -23.96 -4.37 -6.64
C ILE A 154 -23.49 -5.39 -5.60
N ASP A 155 -23.45 -6.66 -6.02
CA ASP A 155 -23.17 -7.78 -5.15
C ASP A 155 -21.90 -8.49 -5.65
N PHE A 156 -20.97 -8.80 -4.75
CA PHE A 156 -19.75 -9.54 -5.05
C PHE A 156 -19.90 -10.97 -4.52
N ILE A 157 -20.28 -11.88 -5.43
CA ILE A 157 -20.67 -13.25 -5.08
C ILE A 157 -19.46 -14.17 -5.05
N VAL A 158 -19.34 -14.96 -3.99
CA VAL A 158 -18.38 -16.05 -3.83
C VAL A 158 -19.14 -17.36 -3.52
N LEU A 159 -18.46 -18.49 -3.65
CA LEU A 159 -18.96 -19.78 -3.19
C LEU A 159 -18.44 -20.03 -1.78
N ASP A 160 -19.31 -20.41 -0.86
CA ASP A 160 -18.92 -20.89 0.46
C ASP A 160 -18.37 -22.32 0.42
N GLU A 161 -18.01 -22.88 1.58
CA GLU A 161 -17.45 -24.23 1.70
C GLU A 161 -18.42 -25.32 1.21
N ASP A 162 -19.72 -25.07 1.27
CA ASP A 162 -20.78 -25.96 0.79
C ASP A 162 -21.12 -25.74 -0.70
N GLY A 163 -20.39 -24.86 -1.39
CA GLY A 163 -20.60 -24.52 -2.79
C GLY A 163 -21.83 -23.65 -3.05
N LYS A 164 -22.40 -23.03 -2.00
CA LYS A 164 -23.54 -22.13 -2.11
C LYS A 164 -23.06 -20.70 -2.36
N GLU A 165 -23.81 -19.99 -3.19
CA GLU A 165 -23.53 -18.59 -3.47
C GLU A 165 -23.86 -17.71 -2.27
N VAL A 166 -22.85 -16.95 -1.83
CA VAL A 166 -22.97 -15.93 -0.78
C VAL A 166 -22.37 -14.63 -1.30
N SER A 167 -22.97 -13.50 -0.93
CA SER A 167 -22.38 -12.19 -1.26
C SER A 167 -21.34 -11.86 -0.21
N ALA A 168 -20.06 -11.77 -0.60
CA ALA A 168 -19.00 -11.35 0.31
C ALA A 168 -19.12 -9.86 0.64
N VAL A 169 -19.50 -9.07 -0.36
CA VAL A 169 -19.76 -7.63 -0.24
C VAL A 169 -21.09 -7.33 -0.93
N LYS A 170 -21.90 -6.49 -0.31
CA LYS A 170 -23.13 -5.94 -0.90
C LYS A 170 -23.04 -4.43 -0.98
N GLY A 171 -23.79 -3.85 -1.90
CA GLY A 171 -23.79 -2.42 -2.10
C GLY A 171 -24.92 -1.93 -2.99
N LYS A 172 -25.02 -0.61 -3.10
CA LYS A 172 -25.90 0.10 -4.01
C LYS A 172 -25.09 1.08 -4.82
N ILE A 173 -25.36 1.12 -6.12
CA ILE A 173 -24.73 2.07 -7.04
C ILE A 173 -25.12 3.50 -6.67
N LEU A 174 -24.12 4.36 -6.46
CA LEU A 174 -24.28 5.78 -6.15
C LEU A 174 -24.00 6.67 -7.36
N GLU A 175 -23.07 6.27 -8.22
CA GLU A 175 -22.72 7.03 -9.43
C GLU A 175 -22.08 6.12 -10.48
N VAL A 176 -22.46 6.26 -11.74
CA VAL A 176 -21.85 5.54 -12.86
C VAL A 176 -21.67 6.49 -14.03
N ILE A 177 -20.42 6.80 -14.34
CA ILE A 177 -20.01 7.55 -15.52
C ILE A 177 -19.10 6.64 -16.35
N PRO A 178 -19.57 6.11 -17.49
CA PRO A 178 -18.82 5.17 -18.32
C PRO A 178 -17.37 5.63 -18.59
N ASN A 179 -16.42 4.73 -18.34
CA ASN A 179 -14.98 4.92 -18.51
C ASN A 179 -14.36 6.04 -17.66
N LYS A 180 -15.07 6.56 -16.65
CA LYS A 180 -14.59 7.69 -15.85
C LYS A 180 -14.76 7.47 -14.36
N LYS A 181 -15.94 7.05 -13.90
CA LYS A 181 -16.25 6.99 -12.47
C LYS A 181 -17.27 5.91 -12.14
N LEU A 182 -17.00 5.12 -11.13
CA LEU A 182 -17.94 4.16 -10.53
C LEU A 182 -17.91 4.36 -9.02
N SER A 183 -19.05 4.70 -8.42
CA SER A 183 -19.21 4.84 -6.98
C SER A 183 -20.36 3.97 -6.49
N HIS A 184 -20.15 3.27 -5.37
CA HIS A 184 -21.17 2.44 -4.75
C HIS A 184 -20.96 2.34 -3.23
N THR A 185 -22.03 1.99 -2.51
CA THR A 185 -21.88 1.63 -1.10
C THR A 185 -21.18 0.28 -0.97
N PHE A 186 -20.58 0.04 0.19
CA PHE A 186 -19.81 -1.15 0.50
C PHE A 186 -20.18 -1.64 1.89
N GLU A 187 -20.68 -2.87 1.96
CA GLU A 187 -21.09 -3.55 3.19
C GLU A 187 -20.53 -4.96 3.15
N PHE A 188 -19.65 -5.30 4.09
CA PHE A 188 -19.14 -6.65 4.22
C PHE A 188 -20.20 -7.53 4.83
N HIS A 189 -20.40 -8.72 4.28
CA HIS A 189 -21.40 -9.64 4.80
C HIS A 189 -21.09 -10.17 6.20
N SER A 190 -19.81 -10.24 6.55
CA SER A 190 -19.33 -10.85 7.80
C SER A 190 -19.21 -9.88 8.97
N ASN A 191 -19.57 -8.60 8.81
CA ASN A 191 -19.50 -7.62 9.90
C ASN A 191 -20.79 -6.80 10.04
N GLU A 192 -20.93 -6.15 11.19
CA GLU A 192 -22.08 -5.30 11.53
C GLU A 192 -21.79 -3.80 11.29
N ASP A 193 -20.73 -3.50 10.56
CA ASP A 193 -20.35 -2.12 10.26
C ASP A 193 -21.38 -1.47 9.35
N LYS A 194 -21.61 -0.16 9.54
CA LYS A 194 -22.50 0.57 8.63
C LYS A 194 -21.93 0.59 7.21
N PRO A 195 -22.81 0.68 6.19
CA PRO A 195 -22.38 0.82 4.81
C PRO A 195 -21.43 2.00 4.64
N THR A 196 -20.30 1.72 4.02
CA THR A 196 -19.25 2.68 3.64
C THR A 196 -19.37 2.98 2.13
N ARG A 197 -18.47 3.80 1.58
CA ARG A 197 -18.50 4.14 0.15
C ARG A 197 -17.17 3.88 -0.54
N VAL A 198 -17.25 3.24 -1.71
CA VAL A 198 -16.11 3.00 -2.59
C VAL A 198 -16.32 3.76 -3.89
N THR A 199 -15.29 4.48 -4.31
CA THR A 199 -15.28 5.25 -5.55
C THR A 199 -14.02 4.95 -6.36
N PHE A 200 -14.21 4.48 -7.59
CA PHE A 200 -13.18 4.32 -8.60
C PHE A 200 -13.24 5.49 -9.58
N GLU A 201 -12.11 6.15 -9.82
CA GLU A 201 -11.96 7.22 -10.81
C GLU A 201 -10.84 6.88 -11.79
N LEU A 202 -11.11 7.06 -13.07
CA LEU A 202 -10.22 6.72 -14.18
C LEU A 202 -9.83 7.98 -14.96
N GLU A 203 -8.53 8.14 -15.19
CA GLU A 203 -7.96 9.22 -15.99
C GLU A 203 -6.96 8.63 -16.99
N GLU A 204 -7.05 9.01 -18.27
CA GLU A 204 -6.04 8.64 -19.27
C GLU A 204 -4.79 9.50 -19.12
N VAL A 205 -3.61 8.86 -19.05
CA VAL A 205 -2.32 9.54 -18.89
C VAL A 205 -1.28 8.82 -19.74
N GLU A 206 -0.77 9.49 -20.80
CA GLU A 206 0.39 9.06 -21.60
C GLU A 206 0.44 7.54 -21.94
N GLY A 207 -0.62 7.00 -22.54
CA GLY A 207 -0.68 5.58 -22.93
C GLY A 207 -0.87 4.60 -21.76
N MET A 208 -1.26 5.12 -20.61
CA MET A 208 -1.68 4.38 -19.42
C MET A 208 -3.00 4.95 -18.89
N VAL A 209 -3.56 4.26 -17.90
CA VAL A 209 -4.72 4.73 -17.14
C VAL A 209 -4.30 4.88 -15.69
N LYS A 210 -4.49 6.08 -15.14
CA LYS A 210 -4.43 6.33 -13.71
C LYS A 210 -5.79 5.93 -13.12
N LEU A 211 -5.77 4.94 -12.23
CA LEU A 211 -6.91 4.52 -11.44
C LEU A 211 -6.72 5.03 -10.01
N THR A 212 -7.69 5.80 -9.53
CA THR A 212 -7.79 6.24 -8.13
C THR A 212 -8.95 5.49 -7.48
N LEU A 213 -8.68 4.76 -6.39
CA LEU A 213 -9.71 4.16 -5.54
C LEU A 213 -9.77 4.94 -4.22
N THR A 214 -10.94 5.45 -3.88
CA THR A 214 -11.23 6.06 -2.58
C THR A 214 -12.25 5.20 -1.85
N HIS A 215 -11.93 4.75 -0.64
CA HIS A 215 -12.87 4.15 0.30
C HIS A 215 -13.06 5.12 1.47
N ASP A 216 -14.28 5.59 1.72
CA ASP A 216 -14.61 6.58 2.75
C ASP A 216 -15.96 6.31 3.42
N GLU A 217 -16.47 7.30 4.18
CA GLU A 217 -17.70 7.21 4.98
C GLU A 217 -17.64 6.17 6.12
N PHE A 218 -16.46 5.98 6.72
CA PHE A 218 -16.30 5.12 7.89
C PHE A 218 -16.80 5.82 9.17
N GLU A 219 -17.54 5.08 10.02
CA GLU A 219 -17.98 5.56 11.35
C GLU A 219 -16.93 5.36 12.46
N GLY A 220 -15.66 5.28 12.11
CA GLY A 220 -14.60 4.91 13.04
C GLY A 220 -13.55 4.04 12.36
N GLU A 221 -12.54 3.64 13.11
CA GLU A 221 -11.64 2.57 12.65
C GLU A 221 -12.26 1.21 12.93
N THR A 222 -13.39 0.97 12.25
CA THR A 222 -14.12 -0.28 12.34
C THR A 222 -13.30 -1.44 11.74
N GLU A 223 -13.82 -2.67 11.85
CA GLU A 223 -13.17 -3.83 11.23
C GLU A 223 -13.08 -3.67 9.71
N THR A 224 -14.11 -3.13 9.07
CA THR A 224 -14.08 -2.75 7.65
C THR A 224 -12.94 -1.78 7.38
N TYR A 225 -12.80 -0.69 8.14
CA TYR A 225 -11.73 0.29 7.93
C TYR A 225 -10.34 -0.35 7.96
N LYS A 226 -10.10 -1.30 8.87
CA LYS A 226 -8.80 -1.97 9.03
C LYS A 226 -8.54 -2.99 7.92
N SER A 227 -9.52 -3.85 7.63
CA SER A 227 -9.38 -4.98 6.70
C SER A 227 -9.29 -4.56 5.23
N VAL A 228 -10.01 -3.50 4.83
CA VAL A 228 -10.09 -3.09 3.42
C VAL A 228 -8.76 -2.59 2.88
N PHE A 229 -7.83 -2.15 3.74
CA PHE A 229 -6.54 -1.64 3.27
C PHE A 229 -5.71 -2.72 2.56
N GLU A 230 -5.56 -3.89 3.21
CA GLU A 230 -4.84 -5.02 2.63
C GLU A 230 -5.61 -5.64 1.46
N GLY A 231 -6.94 -5.78 1.61
CA GLY A 231 -7.82 -6.28 0.55
C GLY A 231 -7.71 -5.45 -0.73
N TRP A 232 -7.83 -4.11 -0.64
CA TRP A 232 -7.70 -3.25 -1.81
C TRP A 232 -6.31 -3.28 -2.43
N SER A 233 -5.25 -3.36 -1.62
CA SER A 233 -3.88 -3.47 -2.12
C SER A 233 -3.68 -4.74 -2.96
N TYR A 234 -4.23 -5.88 -2.52
CA TYR A 234 -4.20 -7.14 -3.26
C TYR A 234 -5.03 -7.05 -4.55
N ILE A 235 -6.29 -6.58 -4.46
CA ILE A 235 -7.21 -6.47 -5.59
C ILE A 235 -6.63 -5.55 -6.69
N LEU A 236 -6.12 -4.38 -6.34
CA LEU A 236 -5.55 -3.42 -7.30
C LEU A 236 -4.28 -3.96 -7.96
N SER A 237 -3.46 -4.71 -7.22
CA SER A 237 -2.29 -5.40 -7.77
C SER A 237 -2.69 -6.52 -8.74
N GLY A 238 -3.74 -7.27 -8.41
CA GLY A 238 -4.31 -8.31 -9.26
C GLY A 238 -4.89 -7.75 -10.55
N LEU A 239 -5.67 -6.67 -10.45
CA LEU A 239 -6.24 -5.95 -11.59
C LEU A 239 -5.14 -5.48 -12.56
N LYS A 240 -4.11 -4.81 -12.02
CA LYS A 240 -2.99 -4.32 -12.82
C LYS A 240 -2.26 -5.47 -13.53
N THR A 241 -1.89 -6.51 -12.78
CA THR A 241 -1.19 -7.69 -13.34
C THR A 241 -2.01 -8.32 -14.47
N TYR A 242 -3.31 -8.53 -14.24
CA TYR A 242 -4.20 -9.11 -15.24
C TYR A 242 -4.30 -8.25 -16.50
N LEU A 243 -4.47 -6.93 -16.35
CA LEU A 243 -4.64 -6.04 -17.50
C LEU A 243 -3.35 -5.79 -18.29
N GLU A 244 -2.18 -5.90 -17.66
CA GLU A 244 -0.89 -5.69 -18.32
C GLU A 244 -0.31 -6.96 -18.94
N THR A 245 -0.60 -8.12 -18.35
CA THR A 245 0.04 -9.39 -18.74
C THR A 245 -0.93 -10.44 -19.28
N GLY A 246 -2.22 -10.31 -18.99
CA GLY A 246 -3.23 -11.34 -19.24
C GLY A 246 -3.30 -12.45 -18.19
N ASN A 247 -2.36 -12.49 -17.23
CA ASN A 247 -2.29 -13.52 -16.19
C ASN A 247 -2.80 -13.01 -14.84
N THR A 248 -3.34 -13.91 -14.02
CA THR A 248 -3.70 -13.64 -12.62
C THR A 248 -2.47 -13.63 -11.72
N LEU A 249 -2.59 -13.09 -10.50
CA LEU A 249 -1.52 -13.16 -9.50
C LEU A 249 -1.31 -14.58 -8.93
N ASN A 250 -2.27 -15.46 -9.14
CA ASN A 250 -2.27 -16.86 -8.70
C ASN A 250 -2.15 -17.79 -9.90
#